data_AF-A0A6I1EPJ9-F1
#
_entry.id   AF-A0A6I1EPJ9-F1
#
_cell.length_a   1.000
_cell.length_b   1.000
_cell.length_c   1.000
_cell.angle_alpha   90.00
_cell.angle_beta   90.00
_cell.angle_gamma   90.00
#
_symmetry.space_group_name_H-M   'P 1'
#
loop_
_entity.id
_entity.type
_entity.pdbx_description
1 polymer ?
#
loop_
_entity_poly.entity_id
_entity_poly.type
_entity_poly.pdbx_seq_one_letter_code
_entity_poly.pdbx_strand_id
1 'polypeptide(L)'
;MSRASTVLTLALGAFLAAGAGTSQASEASDALADCLYKNTSQADRNAFVQWAFVTIGKADAAKAVTEIPQAKIRQVEKNAQTVLTRIVLKSCSKPAMNVLMTDPKKGLENTLTSLAYKLAADEVAKRTSPVLNLTITDLLNSSVTNLLKR
;
A
#
# COMPACT_ATOMS: atom_id res chain seq x y z
N MET A 1 48.77 -44.24 -18.73
CA MET A 1 48.09 -45.31 -17.95
C MET A 1 48.12 -44.81 -16.51
N SER A 2 47.06 -44.39 -15.84
CA SER A 2 45.70 -44.95 -15.72
C SER A 2 44.63 -43.85 -15.68
N ARG A 3 43.40 -44.22 -16.06
CA ARG A 3 42.17 -43.41 -16.16
C ARG A 3 41.34 -43.52 -14.88
N ALA A 4 40.67 -42.43 -14.49
CA ALA A 4 39.34 -42.36 -13.85
C ALA A 4 39.06 -40.86 -13.60
N SER A 5 38.43 -40.08 -14.49
CA SER A 5 37.04 -40.09 -14.94
C SER A 5 35.99 -40.18 -13.83
N THR A 6 35.26 -39.06 -13.68
CA THR A 6 33.87 -38.92 -13.23
C THR A 6 33.61 -38.84 -11.72
N VAL A 7 33.49 -37.60 -11.19
CA VAL A 7 32.27 -37.16 -10.49
C VAL A 7 32.06 -35.68 -10.82
N LEU A 8 31.31 -35.45 -11.90
CA LEU A 8 30.51 -34.24 -12.07
C LEU A 8 29.32 -34.34 -11.08
N THR A 9 28.72 -33.19 -10.81
CA THR A 9 27.29 -32.94 -10.52
C THR A 9 26.89 -32.53 -9.09
N LEU A 10 26.46 -31.26 -9.02
CA LEU A 10 25.37 -30.67 -8.24
C LEU A 10 25.54 -30.47 -6.72
N ALA A 11 26.00 -29.27 -6.37
CA ALA A 11 25.57 -28.58 -5.15
C ALA A 11 25.38 -27.06 -5.39
N LEU A 12 24.66 -26.69 -6.45
CA LEU A 12 24.02 -25.37 -6.59
C LEU A 12 22.51 -25.63 -6.59
N GLY A 13 21.86 -25.55 -5.43
CA GLY A 13 20.41 -25.82 -5.40
C GLY A 13 19.76 -25.87 -4.02
N ALA A 14 20.18 -25.05 -3.06
CA ALA A 14 19.51 -25.03 -1.74
C ALA A 14 19.41 -23.63 -1.10
N PHE A 15 19.23 -22.57 -1.88
CA PHE A 15 19.08 -21.19 -1.33
C PHE A 15 17.79 -20.45 -1.73
N LEU A 16 16.76 -21.11 -2.27
CA LEU A 16 15.53 -20.43 -2.73
C LEU A 16 14.21 -20.91 -2.11
N ALA A 17 14.22 -21.58 -0.96
CA ALA A 17 12.98 -22.03 -0.30
C ALA A 17 12.54 -21.19 0.92
N ALA A 18 12.92 -19.90 1.00
CA ALA A 18 12.56 -19.01 2.11
C ALA A 18 11.46 -17.97 1.78
N GLY A 19 10.64 -18.19 0.74
CA GLY A 19 9.66 -17.19 0.24
C GLY A 19 8.19 -17.62 0.23
N ALA A 20 7.83 -18.83 0.65
CA ALA A 20 6.45 -19.34 0.52
C ALA A 20 5.51 -18.97 1.68
N GLY A 21 6.00 -18.26 2.71
CA GLY A 21 5.23 -17.97 3.93
C GLY A 21 4.43 -16.66 3.93
N THR A 22 4.71 -15.73 3.01
CA THR A 22 4.12 -14.37 3.04
C THR A 22 2.97 -14.16 2.08
N SER A 23 2.78 -15.03 1.07
CA SER A 23 1.79 -14.81 -0.01
C SER A 23 0.34 -14.86 0.48
N GLN A 24 0.01 -15.82 1.35
CA GLN A 24 -1.38 -16.02 1.78
C GLN A 24 -1.87 -14.90 2.73
N ALA A 25 -0.98 -14.38 3.59
CA ALA A 25 -1.32 -13.29 4.50
C ALA A 25 -1.53 -11.95 3.75
N SER A 26 -0.71 -11.67 2.73
CA SER A 26 -0.93 -10.52 1.86
C SER A 26 -2.22 -10.65 1.05
N GLU A 27 -2.52 -11.83 0.52
CA GLU A 27 -3.69 -12.06 -0.32
C GLU A 27 -5.01 -11.87 0.45
N ALA A 28 -5.10 -12.40 1.69
CA ALA A 28 -6.27 -12.18 2.55
C ALA A 28 -6.47 -10.70 2.87
N SER A 29 -5.38 -9.97 3.11
CA SER A 29 -5.39 -8.54 3.44
C SER A 29 -5.85 -7.70 2.24
N ASP A 30 -5.33 -8.00 1.05
CA ASP A 30 -5.71 -7.32 -0.19
C ASP A 30 -7.17 -7.60 -0.55
N ALA A 31 -7.65 -8.82 -0.35
CA ALA A 31 -9.06 -9.16 -0.55
C ALA A 31 -9.98 -8.36 0.38
N LEU A 32 -9.58 -8.15 1.65
CA LEU A 32 -10.33 -7.29 2.56
C LEU A 32 -10.25 -5.81 2.14
N ALA A 33 -9.08 -5.33 1.75
CA ALA A 33 -8.89 -3.96 1.28
C ALA A 33 -9.74 -3.65 0.04
N ASP A 34 -9.79 -4.58 -0.92
CA ASP A 34 -10.65 -4.50 -2.10
C ASP A 34 -12.12 -4.50 -1.75
N CYS A 35 -12.54 -5.34 -0.80
CA CYS A 35 -13.91 -5.35 -0.35
C CYS A 35 -14.30 -4.00 0.28
N LEU A 36 -13.46 -3.47 1.18
CA LEU A 36 -13.67 -2.15 1.78
C LEU A 36 -13.77 -1.09 0.69
N TYR A 37 -12.80 -1.03 -0.21
CA TYR A 37 -12.77 -0.06 -1.30
C TYR A 37 -14.02 -0.12 -2.19
N LYS A 38 -14.56 -1.31 -2.47
CA LYS A 38 -15.77 -1.46 -3.30
C LYS A 38 -17.07 -1.13 -2.55
N ASN A 39 -17.10 -1.31 -1.22
CA ASN A 39 -18.32 -1.17 -0.41
C ASN A 39 -18.37 0.13 0.43
N THR A 40 -17.41 1.04 0.26
CA THR A 40 -17.43 2.37 0.86
C THR A 40 -18.34 3.34 0.10
N SER A 41 -19.19 4.06 0.83
CA SER A 41 -19.84 5.28 0.32
C SER A 41 -18.84 6.42 0.15
N GLN A 42 -19.23 7.55 -0.47
CA GLN A 42 -18.37 8.73 -0.55
C GLN A 42 -17.96 9.27 0.83
N ALA A 43 -18.87 9.26 1.80
CA ALA A 43 -18.56 9.67 3.17
C ALA A 43 -17.52 8.75 3.82
N ASP A 44 -17.60 7.45 3.55
CA ASP A 44 -16.65 6.47 4.06
C ASP A 44 -15.27 6.62 3.43
N ARG A 45 -15.23 6.85 2.10
CA ARG A 45 -13.99 7.17 1.38
C ARG A 45 -13.34 8.41 1.97
N ASN A 46 -14.12 9.46 2.23
CA ASN A 46 -13.60 10.68 2.86
C ASN A 46 -12.99 10.39 4.24
N ALA A 47 -13.62 9.54 5.06
CA ALA A 47 -13.08 9.16 6.36
C ALA A 47 -11.74 8.41 6.23
N PHE A 48 -11.61 7.49 5.28
CA PHE A 48 -10.35 6.77 5.05
C PHE A 48 -9.26 7.64 4.42
N VAL A 49 -9.60 8.55 3.51
CA VAL A 49 -8.65 9.54 2.97
C VAL A 49 -8.15 10.47 4.07
N GLN A 50 -9.04 10.96 4.94
CA GLN A 50 -8.65 11.76 6.10
C GLN A 50 -7.71 10.97 7.02
N TRP A 51 -8.03 9.69 7.29
CA TRP A 51 -7.17 8.84 8.09
C TRP A 51 -5.80 8.61 7.46
N ALA A 52 -5.73 8.35 6.15
CA ALA A 52 -4.46 8.21 5.43
C ALA A 52 -3.66 9.52 5.50
N PHE A 53 -4.30 10.67 5.29
CA PHE A 53 -3.66 11.97 5.38
C PHE A 53 -3.10 12.25 6.79
N VAL A 54 -3.88 12.05 7.86
CA VAL A 54 -3.35 12.28 9.22
C VAL A 54 -2.29 11.26 9.62
N THR A 55 -2.32 10.06 9.05
CA THR A 55 -1.30 9.02 9.28
C THR A 55 0.03 9.43 8.64
N ILE A 56 0.00 9.85 7.38
CA ILE A 56 1.18 10.41 6.68
C ILE A 56 1.65 11.71 7.36
N GLY A 57 0.70 12.55 7.81
CA GLY A 57 0.92 13.80 8.52
C GLY A 57 1.74 13.68 9.81
N LYS A 58 1.86 12.48 10.38
CA LYS A 58 2.71 12.22 11.56
C LYS A 58 4.21 12.18 11.22
N ALA A 59 4.58 11.98 9.95
CA ALA A 59 5.97 12.00 9.53
C ALA A 59 6.55 13.41 9.63
N ASP A 60 7.83 13.53 9.97
CA ASP A 60 8.46 14.84 10.18
C ASP A 60 8.51 15.68 8.90
N ALA A 61 8.65 15.03 7.74
CA ALA A 61 8.55 15.68 6.43
C ALA A 61 7.17 16.32 6.21
N ALA A 62 6.10 15.70 6.70
CA ALA A 62 4.75 16.25 6.59
C ALA A 62 4.52 17.37 7.62
N LYS A 63 5.02 17.22 8.84
CA LYS A 63 4.96 18.27 9.88
C LYS A 63 5.69 19.55 9.46
N ALA A 64 6.77 19.43 8.70
CA ALA A 64 7.47 20.58 8.12
C ALA A 64 6.60 21.41 7.17
N VAL A 65 5.56 20.80 6.57
CA VAL A 65 4.54 21.50 5.77
C VAL A 65 3.43 22.02 6.68
N THR A 66 2.86 21.15 7.54
CA THR A 66 1.85 21.56 8.52
C THR A 66 1.75 20.55 9.65
N GLU A 67 1.63 21.04 10.88
CA GLU A 67 1.38 20.17 12.04
C GLU A 67 -0.12 19.99 12.27
N ILE A 68 -0.56 18.74 12.35
CA ILE A 68 -1.96 18.40 12.62
C ILE A 68 -2.14 18.25 14.14
N PRO A 69 -3.06 19.01 14.77
CA PRO A 69 -3.28 18.91 16.22
C PRO A 69 -3.66 17.50 16.65
N GLN A 70 -3.09 17.03 17.77
CA GLN A 70 -3.31 15.68 18.30
C GLN A 70 -4.80 15.35 18.55
N ALA A 71 -5.60 16.33 18.97
CA ALA A 71 -7.04 16.16 19.14
C ALA A 71 -7.73 15.81 17.80
N LYS A 72 -7.28 16.42 16.70
CA LYS A 72 -7.83 16.16 15.37
C LYS A 72 -7.43 14.79 14.84
N ILE A 73 -6.18 14.39 15.06
CA ILE A 73 -5.69 13.03 14.73
C ILE A 73 -6.58 11.97 15.39
N ARG A 74 -6.78 12.07 16.72
CA ARG A 74 -7.63 11.13 17.46
C ARG A 74 -9.08 11.10 16.97
N GLN A 75 -9.64 12.26 16.61
CA GLN A 75 -10.99 12.33 16.06
C GLN A 75 -11.08 11.57 14.73
N VAL A 76 -10.11 11.76 13.84
CA VAL A 76 -10.08 11.10 12.52
C VAL A 76 -9.86 9.60 12.66
N GLU A 77 -8.94 9.16 13.52
CA GLU A 77 -8.70 7.73 13.78
C GLU A 77 -9.94 7.03 14.32
N LYS A 78 -10.63 7.64 15.30
CA LYS A 78 -11.88 7.10 15.85
C LYS A 78 -12.97 6.98 14.78
N ASN A 79 -13.09 7.98 13.91
CA ASN A 79 -14.05 7.95 12.81
C ASN A 79 -13.73 6.81 11.82
N ALA A 80 -12.47 6.68 11.40
CA ALA A 80 -12.04 5.62 10.50
C ALA A 80 -12.25 4.23 11.11
N GLN A 81 -11.95 4.03 12.39
CA GLN A 81 -12.24 2.78 13.11
C GLN A 81 -13.74 2.45 13.09
N THR A 82 -14.59 3.46 13.31
CA THR A 82 -16.06 3.29 13.31
C THR A 82 -16.56 2.87 11.92
N VAL A 83 -16.09 3.56 10.87
CA VAL A 83 -16.42 3.25 9.47
C VAL A 83 -15.94 1.84 9.10
N LEU A 84 -14.69 1.51 9.43
CA LEU A 84 -14.10 0.20 9.19
C LEU A 84 -14.94 -0.92 9.82
N THR A 85 -15.24 -0.79 11.12
CA THR A 85 -16.02 -1.79 11.87
C THR A 85 -17.39 -2.00 11.22
N ARG A 86 -18.07 -0.92 10.85
CA ARG A 86 -19.38 -0.99 10.21
C ARG A 86 -19.33 -1.70 8.85
N ILE A 87 -18.35 -1.39 7.99
CA ILE A 87 -18.26 -1.99 6.66
C ILE A 87 -17.82 -3.45 6.75
N VAL A 88 -16.87 -3.77 7.63
CA VAL A 88 -16.43 -5.13 7.90
C VAL A 88 -17.61 -6.00 8.32
N LEU A 89 -18.38 -5.57 9.32
CA LEU A 89 -19.51 -6.36 9.83
C LEU A 89 -20.65 -6.50 8.81
N LYS A 90 -20.90 -5.47 7.98
CA LYS A 90 -22.04 -5.47 7.05
C LYS A 90 -21.75 -6.15 5.71
N SER A 91 -20.62 -5.84 5.11
CA SER A 91 -20.35 -6.15 3.69
C SER A 91 -19.07 -6.95 3.47
N CYS A 92 -18.12 -6.91 4.41
CA CYS A 92 -16.79 -7.50 4.25
C CYS A 92 -16.43 -8.53 5.32
N SER A 93 -17.43 -9.20 5.89
CA SER A 93 -17.25 -10.12 7.02
C SER A 93 -16.45 -11.35 6.61
N LYS A 94 -16.72 -11.92 5.43
CA LYS A 94 -16.00 -13.08 4.90
C LYS A 94 -14.49 -12.83 4.72
N PRO A 95 -14.02 -11.82 3.97
CA PRO A 95 -12.59 -11.55 3.86
C PRO A 95 -11.97 -11.12 5.20
N ALA A 96 -12.73 -10.46 6.09
CA ALA A 96 -12.24 -10.13 7.43
C ALA A 96 -12.01 -11.37 8.31
N MET A 97 -12.86 -12.39 8.20
CA MET A 97 -12.64 -13.67 8.87
C MET A 97 -11.39 -14.38 8.35
N ASN A 98 -11.11 -14.30 7.05
CA ASN A 98 -9.87 -14.86 6.49
C ASN A 98 -8.63 -14.17 7.07
N VAL A 99 -8.62 -12.84 7.12
CA VAL A 99 -7.54 -12.06 7.76
C VAL A 99 -7.37 -12.46 9.23
N LEU A 100 -8.47 -12.57 9.98
CA LEU A 100 -8.47 -12.99 11.38
C LEU A 100 -7.84 -14.37 11.58
N MET A 101 -8.10 -15.31 10.67
CA MET A 101 -7.60 -16.69 10.75
C MET A 101 -6.15 -16.84 10.31
N THR A 102 -5.67 -15.96 9.41
CA THR A 102 -4.29 -16.03 8.88
C THR A 102 -3.30 -15.26 9.73
N ASP A 103 -3.52 -13.96 9.91
CA ASP A 103 -2.71 -13.10 10.78
C ASP A 103 -3.54 -11.86 11.17
N PRO A 104 -4.16 -11.85 12.35
CA PRO A 104 -5.09 -10.79 12.72
C PRO A 104 -4.41 -9.43 12.91
N LYS A 105 -3.15 -9.41 13.36
CA LYS A 105 -2.45 -8.14 13.64
C LYS A 105 -1.86 -7.58 12.35
N LYS A 106 -1.02 -8.34 11.66
CA LYS A 106 -0.38 -7.87 10.42
C LYS A 106 -1.35 -7.82 9.27
N GLY A 107 -2.34 -8.70 9.23
CA GLY A 107 -3.33 -8.68 8.16
C GLY A 107 -4.22 -7.44 8.20
N LEU A 108 -4.58 -6.94 9.38
CA LEU A 108 -5.30 -5.67 9.48
C LEU A 108 -4.41 -4.47 9.11
N GLU A 109 -3.16 -4.44 9.57
CA GLU A 109 -2.18 -3.41 9.18
C GLU A 109 -1.99 -3.37 7.65
N ASN A 110 -1.81 -4.53 7.04
CA ASN A 110 -1.65 -4.69 5.58
C ASN A 110 -2.92 -4.29 4.82
N THR A 111 -4.10 -4.68 5.32
CA THR A 111 -5.40 -4.28 4.74
C THR A 111 -5.52 -2.76 4.68
N LEU A 112 -5.26 -2.09 5.81
CA LEU A 112 -5.37 -0.64 5.92
C LEU A 112 -4.33 0.07 5.06
N THR A 113 -3.13 -0.49 4.96
CA THR A 113 -2.06 -0.01 4.09
C THR A 113 -2.47 -0.11 2.62
N SER A 114 -2.96 -1.28 2.17
CA SER A 114 -3.43 -1.50 0.80
C SER A 114 -4.61 -0.59 0.45
N LEU A 115 -5.56 -0.41 1.37
CA LEU A 115 -6.68 0.52 1.22
C LEU A 115 -6.19 1.98 1.09
N ALA A 116 -5.23 2.39 1.92
CA ALA A 116 -4.64 3.73 1.86
C ALA A 116 -3.97 3.98 0.51
N TYR A 117 -3.19 3.02 -0.01
CA TYR A 117 -2.56 3.13 -1.32
C TYR A 117 -3.58 3.31 -2.45
N LYS A 118 -4.66 2.51 -2.45
CA LYS A 118 -5.74 2.63 -3.46
C LYS A 118 -6.38 4.01 -3.41
N LEU A 119 -6.75 4.47 -2.22
CA LEU A 119 -7.40 5.79 -2.04
C LEU A 119 -6.46 6.95 -2.38
N ALA A 120 -5.19 6.86 -1.99
CA ALA A 120 -4.19 7.87 -2.29
C ALA A 120 -3.94 7.94 -3.80
N ALA A 121 -3.78 6.80 -4.49
CA ALA A 121 -3.62 6.76 -5.94
C ALA A 121 -4.81 7.42 -6.66
N ASP A 122 -6.02 7.13 -6.21
CA ASP A 122 -7.25 7.73 -6.72
C ASP A 122 -7.29 9.26 -6.55
N GLU A 123 -6.91 9.74 -5.37
CA GLU A 123 -6.96 11.16 -5.03
C GLU A 123 -5.82 11.95 -5.69
N VAL A 124 -4.64 11.34 -5.78
CA VAL A 124 -3.49 11.87 -6.52
C VAL A 124 -3.85 11.98 -7.99
N ALA A 125 -4.38 10.93 -8.62
CA ALA A 125 -4.76 10.95 -10.03
C ALA A 125 -5.77 12.07 -10.36
N LYS A 126 -6.71 12.37 -9.44
CA LYS A 126 -7.67 13.49 -9.60
C LYS A 126 -7.03 14.88 -9.48
N ARG A 127 -5.88 15.00 -8.81
CA ARG A 127 -5.23 16.27 -8.44
C ARG A 127 -3.90 16.52 -9.15
N THR A 128 -3.30 15.52 -9.80
CA THR A 128 -2.05 15.67 -10.55
C THR A 128 -2.23 16.39 -11.88
N SER A 129 -3.41 16.28 -12.51
CA SER A 129 -3.72 16.98 -13.76
C SER A 129 -3.49 18.51 -13.74
N PRO A 130 -3.55 19.22 -12.59
CA PRO A 130 -3.08 20.61 -12.50
C PRO A 130 -1.66 20.84 -11.95
N VAL A 131 -1.01 19.88 -11.27
CA VAL A 131 0.30 20.12 -10.59
C VAL A 131 1.48 19.91 -11.53
N LEU A 132 1.39 18.91 -12.40
CA LEU A 132 2.42 18.56 -13.37
C LEU A 132 1.82 18.69 -14.77
N ASN A 133 1.70 19.92 -15.28
CA ASN A 133 1.51 20.18 -16.71
C ASN A 133 2.80 19.86 -17.50
N LEU A 134 3.43 18.75 -17.16
CA LEU A 134 4.62 18.22 -17.81
C LEU A 134 4.19 16.97 -18.55
N THR A 135 4.38 16.99 -19.85
CA THR A 135 4.29 15.78 -20.66
C THR A 135 5.61 15.03 -20.60
N ILE A 136 5.59 13.74 -20.99
CA ILE A 136 6.82 12.96 -21.17
C ILE A 136 7.75 13.68 -22.19
N THR A 137 7.19 14.37 -23.18
CA THR A 137 7.94 15.17 -24.16
C THR A 137 8.74 16.29 -23.52
N ASP A 138 8.17 17.02 -22.55
CA ASP A 138 8.86 18.11 -21.86
C ASP A 138 10.06 17.60 -21.04
N LEU A 139 9.90 16.44 -20.40
CA LEU A 139 10.96 15.78 -19.64
C LEU A 139 12.10 15.28 -20.54
N LEU A 140 11.75 14.71 -21.70
CA LEU A 140 12.73 14.23 -22.67
C LEU A 140 13.49 15.39 -23.31
N ASN A 141 12.82 16.49 -23.68
CA ASN A 141 13.48 17.66 -24.23
C ASN A 141 14.44 18.32 -23.22
N SER A 142 14.06 18.44 -21.95
CA SER A 142 14.97 18.94 -20.91
C SER A 142 16.20 18.04 -20.73
N SER A 143 16.01 16.71 -20.78
CA SER A 143 17.12 15.74 -20.66
C SER A 143 18.06 15.79 -21.87
N VAL A 144 17.50 15.86 -23.09
CA VAL A 144 18.27 15.97 -24.34
C VAL A 144 19.03 17.30 -24.40
N THR A 145 18.41 18.41 -23.98
CA THR A 145 19.06 19.73 -23.97
C THR A 145 20.24 19.77 -22.99
N ASN A 146 20.14 19.09 -21.84
CA ASN A 146 21.25 18.96 -20.90
C ASN A 146 22.37 18.04 -21.40
N LEU A 147 22.05 17.03 -22.22
CA LEU A 147 23.05 16.15 -22.86
C LEU A 147 23.79 16.84 -24.01
N LEU A 148 23.12 17.69 -24.78
CA LEU A 148 23.74 18.47 -25.87
C LEU A 148 24.65 19.61 -25.39
N LYS A 149 24.59 19.96 -24.10
CA LYS A 149 25.38 21.05 -23.50
C LYS A 149 26.61 20.54 -22.72
N ARG A 150 26.82 19.21 -22.65
CA ARG A 150 28.05 18.58 -22.15
C ARG A 150 28.96 18.19 -23.31
#